data_AF-A0A8C6ZLL1-F1
#
_entry.id   AF-A0A8C6ZLL1-F1
#
_cell.length_a   1.000
_cell.length_b   1.000
_cell.length_c   1.000
_cell.angle_alpha   90.00
_cell.angle_beta   90.00
_cell.angle_gamma   90.00
#
_symmetry.space_group_name_H-M   'P 1'
#
loop_
_entity.id
_entity.type
_entity.pdbx_description
1 polymer ?
#
loop_
_entity_poly.entity_id
_entity_poly.type
_entity_poly.pdbx_seq_one_letter_code
_entity_poly.pdbx_strand_id
1 'polypeptide(L)'
;MALPSVYQHKLAEKLTLLNERGRGVLVRLYHIKKSCGDARTRPPPLADRALEPCARLLHKRFPQLEARGGAQLGPVHKARGDIARALAPFYHSFVDLLEFRDHVYELLNTIDASDCFFDINVNYDFTKGYLDLIVTYVSLVLLLARTEERRVLIGLYHCAHEMIHGTSEPNFARLAQMVLEYDHPLKKLAEEFGPHTKAVTSALASLHFLFARRNQGAEQWRSAQLLSLLGTAGTMLSPASSDTLASWRARRRWRARAARSCGAGRCRAPCASPCCATRACPCTAPPRSCWAP
;
A
#
# COMPACT_ATOMS: atom_id res chain seq x y z
N MET A 1 33.09 -23.25 -5.35
CA MET A 1 32.81 -21.89 -5.85
C MET A 1 31.72 -21.29 -4.98
N ALA A 2 32.04 -20.30 -4.14
CA ALA A 2 31.02 -19.57 -3.40
C ALA A 2 30.28 -18.67 -4.39
N LEU A 3 28.96 -18.80 -4.49
CA LEU A 3 28.14 -17.91 -5.31
C LEU A 3 28.32 -16.46 -4.82
N PRO A 4 28.34 -15.46 -5.72
CA PRO A 4 28.38 -14.05 -5.33
C PRO A 4 27.30 -13.72 -4.30
N SER A 5 27.61 -12.86 -3.33
CA SER A 5 26.73 -12.42 -2.22
C SER A 5 25.27 -12.15 -2.63
N VAL A 6 25.07 -11.63 -3.85
CA VAL A 6 23.74 -11.29 -4.41
C VAL A 6 22.81 -12.51 -4.55
N TYR A 7 23.33 -13.69 -4.85
CA TYR A 7 22.54 -14.92 -4.96
C TYR A 7 22.02 -15.44 -3.61
N GLN A 8 22.53 -14.91 -2.49
CA GLN A 8 22.07 -15.27 -1.15
C GLN A 8 20.92 -14.38 -0.66
N HIS A 9 20.57 -13.31 -1.37
CA HIS A 9 19.51 -12.38 -0.93
C HIS A 9 18.09 -12.94 -1.04
N LYS A 10 17.89 -14.06 -1.76
CA LYS A 10 16.60 -14.76 -1.89
C LYS A 10 15.44 -13.82 -2.25
N LEU A 11 15.70 -12.93 -3.22
CA LEU A 11 14.77 -11.84 -3.55
C LEU A 11 13.42 -12.37 -4.06
N ALA A 12 13.43 -13.48 -4.82
CA ALA A 12 12.21 -14.09 -5.33
C ALA A 12 11.33 -14.64 -4.20
N GLU A 13 11.94 -15.33 -3.23
CA GLU A 13 11.27 -15.90 -2.08
C GLU A 13 10.74 -14.79 -1.16
N LYS A 14 11.57 -13.79 -0.83
CA LYS A 14 11.16 -12.63 -0.03
C LYS A 14 10.01 -11.87 -0.69
N LEU A 15 10.07 -11.60 -2.00
CA LEU A 15 8.99 -10.93 -2.74
C LEU A 15 7.71 -11.75 -2.73
N THR A 16 7.79 -13.07 -2.93
CA THR A 16 6.61 -13.94 -2.96
C THR A 16 5.93 -13.96 -1.60
N LEU A 17 6.68 -14.23 -0.53
CA LEU A 17 6.16 -14.28 0.84
C LEU A 17 5.59 -12.95 1.29
N LEU A 18 6.28 -11.83 1.02
CA LEU A 18 5.78 -10.51 1.40
C LEU A 18 4.54 -10.09 0.60
N ASN A 19 4.44 -10.45 -0.67
CA ASN A 19 3.21 -10.16 -1.42
C ASN A 19 2.01 -10.93 -0.85
N GLU A 20 2.18 -12.20 -0.48
CA GLU A 20 1.11 -12.98 0.14
C GLU A 20 0.76 -12.45 1.54
N ARG A 21 1.76 -12.20 2.39
CA ARG A 21 1.57 -11.61 3.72
C ARG A 21 0.86 -10.25 3.62
N GLY A 22 1.31 -9.38 2.72
CA GLY A 22 0.74 -8.04 2.50
C GLY A 22 -0.74 -8.09 2.11
N ARG A 23 -1.15 -9.06 1.27
CA ARG A 23 -2.57 -9.28 0.95
C ARG A 23 -3.38 -9.68 2.19
N GLY A 24 -2.85 -10.58 3.01
CA GLY A 24 -3.48 -10.98 4.28
C GLY A 24 -3.65 -9.80 5.24
N VAL A 25 -2.58 -9.02 5.46
CA VAL A 25 -2.62 -7.81 6.30
C VAL A 25 -3.64 -6.80 5.77
N LEU A 26 -3.71 -6.62 4.44
CA LEU A 26 -4.66 -5.68 3.81
C LEU A 26 -6.11 -6.10 4.04
N VAL A 27 -6.42 -7.40 3.94
CA VAL A 27 -7.76 -7.92 4.22
C VAL A 27 -8.14 -7.69 5.69
N ARG A 28 -7.25 -7.98 6.62
CA ARG A 28 -7.53 -7.75 8.06
C ARG A 28 -7.71 -6.28 8.37
N LEU A 29 -6.86 -5.40 7.86
CA LEU A 29 -6.99 -3.97 8.07
C LEU A 29 -8.28 -3.41 7.44
N TYR A 30 -8.68 -3.95 6.29
CA TYR A 30 -9.96 -3.63 5.67
C TYR A 30 -11.13 -4.06 6.56
N HIS A 31 -11.06 -5.28 7.11
CA HIS A 31 -12.04 -5.78 8.06
C HIS A 31 -12.14 -4.87 9.29
N ILE A 32 -11.01 -4.50 9.91
CA ILE A 32 -10.98 -3.56 11.05
C ILE A 32 -11.71 -2.27 10.71
N LYS A 33 -11.35 -1.65 9.58
CA LYS A 33 -11.99 -0.40 9.14
C LYS A 33 -13.50 -0.57 8.96
N LYS A 34 -13.94 -1.70 8.40
CA LYS A 34 -15.37 -1.99 8.22
C LYS A 34 -16.08 -2.24 9.53
N SER A 35 -15.50 -3.04 10.42
CA SER A 35 -16.06 -3.34 11.73
C SER A 35 -16.27 -2.07 12.56
N CYS A 36 -15.30 -1.16 12.58
CA CYS A 36 -15.44 0.11 13.31
C CYS A 36 -16.43 1.08 12.66
N GLY A 37 -16.58 1.04 11.34
CA GLY A 37 -17.46 1.95 10.59
C GLY A 37 -18.94 1.58 10.56
N ASP A 38 -19.31 0.37 10.99
CA ASP A 38 -20.70 -0.09 11.06
C ASP A 38 -21.11 -0.35 12.51
N ALA A 39 -22.19 0.29 12.96
CA ALA A 39 -22.72 0.17 14.31
C ALA A 39 -23.06 -1.28 14.71
N ARG A 40 -23.39 -2.16 13.75
CA ARG A 40 -23.75 -3.56 14.02
C ARG A 40 -22.54 -4.44 14.30
N THR A 41 -21.40 -4.13 13.70
CA THR A 41 -20.17 -4.92 13.78
C THR A 41 -19.09 -4.27 14.64
N ARG A 42 -19.42 -3.12 15.24
CA ARG A 42 -18.51 -2.34 16.09
C ARG A 42 -18.07 -3.17 17.29
N PRO A 43 -16.77 -3.21 17.61
CA PRO A 43 -16.29 -3.92 18.79
C PRO A 43 -16.99 -3.43 20.06
N PRO A 44 -17.44 -4.32 20.97
CA PRO A 44 -18.19 -3.92 22.15
C PRO A 44 -17.52 -2.81 23.00
N PRO A 45 -16.18 -2.83 23.22
CA PRO A 45 -15.50 -1.75 23.94
C PRO A 45 -15.62 -0.36 23.29
N LEU A 46 -15.82 -0.30 21.98
CA LEU A 46 -16.00 0.95 21.24
C LEU A 46 -17.47 1.38 21.15
N ALA A 47 -18.41 0.48 21.43
CA ALA A 47 -19.84 0.77 21.45
C ALA A 47 -20.35 1.15 22.85
N ASP A 48 -19.56 0.87 23.89
CA ASP A 48 -19.93 1.16 25.27
C ASP A 48 -19.88 2.66 25.58
N ARG A 49 -21.03 3.22 25.98
CA ARG A 49 -21.17 4.63 26.39
C ARG A 49 -20.31 5.00 27.60
N ALA A 50 -19.97 4.03 28.47
CA ALA A 50 -19.09 4.28 29.61
C ALA A 50 -17.63 4.49 29.20
N LEU A 51 -17.20 3.95 28.06
CA LEU A 51 -15.84 4.05 27.54
C LEU A 51 -15.64 5.24 26.57
N GLU A 52 -16.72 5.85 26.09
CA GLU A 52 -16.71 7.00 25.18
C GLU A 52 -15.84 8.19 25.69
N PRO A 53 -15.90 8.62 26.97
CA PRO A 53 -15.02 9.68 27.48
C PRO A 53 -13.54 9.28 27.46
N CYS A 54 -13.25 8.01 27.79
CA CYS A 54 -11.89 7.46 27.74
C CYS A 54 -11.38 7.43 26.29
N ALA A 55 -12.20 7.00 25.33
CA ALA A 55 -11.85 6.97 23.91
C ALA A 55 -11.46 8.37 23.38
N ARG A 56 -12.23 9.40 23.75
CA ARG A 56 -11.91 10.80 23.38
C ARG A 56 -10.61 11.29 24.00
N LEU A 57 -10.36 10.96 25.26
CA LEU A 57 -9.12 11.29 25.96
C LEU A 57 -7.92 10.62 25.28
N LEU A 58 -8.03 9.32 25.00
CA LEU A 58 -6.98 8.53 24.35
C LEU A 58 -6.68 9.06 22.95
N HIS A 59 -7.70 9.42 22.17
CA HIS A 59 -7.50 9.99 20.84
C HIS A 59 -6.68 11.29 20.88
N LYS A 60 -6.93 12.16 21.87
CA LYS A 60 -6.24 13.44 22.04
C LYS A 60 -4.83 13.30 22.60
N ARG A 61 -4.62 12.38 23.55
CA ARG A 61 -3.32 12.19 24.23
C ARG A 61 -2.39 11.23 23.50
N PHE A 62 -2.86 10.52 22.47
CA PHE A 62 -2.04 9.55 21.75
C PHE A 62 -0.76 10.19 21.19
N PRO A 63 0.44 9.63 21.42
CA PRO A 63 0.74 8.33 22.04
C PRO A 63 1.08 8.38 23.54
N GLN A 64 1.06 9.57 24.16
CA GLN A 64 1.41 9.81 25.56
C GLN A 64 0.26 9.37 26.50
N LEU A 65 0.15 8.05 26.68
CA LEU A 65 -0.89 7.42 27.49
C LEU A 65 -0.34 7.09 28.89
N GLU A 66 -1.09 7.44 29.93
CA GLU A 66 -0.75 7.11 31.31
C GLU A 66 -1.83 6.20 31.89
N ALA A 67 -1.62 4.88 31.87
CA ALA A 67 -2.64 3.93 32.30
C ALA A 67 -2.87 3.91 33.81
N ARG A 68 -1.86 4.29 34.62
CA ARG A 68 -1.88 4.11 36.09
C ARG A 68 -2.23 5.34 36.93
N GLY A 69 -2.22 6.53 36.35
CA GLY A 69 -2.30 7.78 37.11
C GLY A 69 -3.64 8.53 37.08
N GLY A 70 -4.55 8.19 36.17
CA GLY A 70 -5.74 9.00 35.90
C GLY A 70 -7.05 8.37 36.41
N ALA A 71 -7.74 9.03 37.34
CA ALA A 71 -9.13 8.71 37.70
C ALA A 71 -10.07 8.66 36.46
N GLN A 72 -9.68 9.33 35.39
CA GLN A 72 -10.37 9.40 34.09
C GLN A 72 -10.38 8.08 33.30
N LEU A 73 -9.52 7.11 33.63
CA LEU A 73 -9.50 5.76 33.02
C LEU A 73 -10.17 4.70 33.92
N GLY A 74 -10.91 5.11 34.94
CA GLY A 74 -11.65 4.21 35.84
C GLY A 74 -12.54 3.16 35.11
N PRO A 75 -13.30 3.53 34.06
CA PRO A 75 -14.07 2.56 33.27
C PRO A 75 -13.19 1.51 32.57
N VAL A 76 -12.04 1.91 32.03
CA VAL A 76 -11.07 1.00 31.41
C VAL A 76 -10.51 0.02 32.45
N HIS A 77 -10.20 0.49 33.66
CA HIS A 77 -9.72 -0.38 34.74
C HIS A 77 -10.76 -1.46 35.09
N LYS A 78 -12.04 -1.09 35.19
CA LYS A 78 -13.13 -2.02 35.51
C LYS A 78 -13.31 -3.09 34.44
N ALA A 79 -13.22 -2.73 33.16
CA ALA A 79 -13.44 -3.63 32.03
C ALA A 79 -12.16 -4.16 31.36
N ARG A 80 -10.97 -3.98 31.98
CA ARG A 80 -9.65 -4.26 31.36
C ARG A 80 -9.54 -5.64 30.72
N GLY A 81 -10.06 -6.69 31.36
CA GLY A 81 -10.02 -8.05 30.83
C GLY A 81 -10.83 -8.24 29.55
N ASP A 82 -12.02 -7.64 29.49
CA ASP A 82 -12.89 -7.73 28.32
C ASP A 82 -12.38 -6.86 27.17
N ILE A 83 -11.85 -5.67 27.50
CA ILE A 83 -11.19 -4.79 26.52
C ILE A 83 -10.00 -5.51 25.89
N ALA A 84 -9.10 -6.09 26.70
CA ALA A 84 -7.94 -6.81 26.21
C ALA A 84 -8.35 -7.97 25.31
N ARG A 85 -9.32 -8.79 25.73
CA ARG A 85 -9.81 -9.94 24.96
C ARG A 85 -10.45 -9.52 23.62
N ALA A 86 -11.29 -8.49 23.64
CA ALA A 86 -12.00 -8.04 22.45
C ALA A 86 -11.10 -7.29 21.46
N LEU A 87 -10.13 -6.53 21.94
CA LEU A 87 -9.27 -5.69 21.10
C LEU A 87 -7.93 -6.34 20.71
N ALA A 88 -7.52 -7.45 21.35
CA ALA A 88 -6.28 -8.15 21.00
C ALA A 88 -6.15 -8.46 19.49
N PRO A 89 -7.18 -9.02 18.80
CA PRO A 89 -7.06 -9.33 17.38
C PRO A 89 -6.83 -8.07 16.51
N PHE A 90 -7.40 -6.94 16.92
CA PHE A 90 -7.22 -5.65 16.25
C PHE A 90 -5.80 -5.12 16.48
N TYR A 91 -5.35 -5.15 17.74
CA TYR A 91 -4.01 -4.70 18.12
C TYR A 91 -2.91 -5.48 17.41
N HIS A 92 -2.95 -6.81 17.49
CA HIS A 92 -1.97 -7.67 16.82
C HIS A 92 -2.02 -7.51 15.30
N SER A 93 -3.19 -7.18 14.73
CA SER A 93 -3.27 -6.87 13.31
C SER A 93 -2.51 -5.60 12.92
N PHE A 94 -2.43 -4.61 13.80
CA PHE A 94 -1.60 -3.42 13.62
C PHE A 94 -0.11 -3.71 13.85
N VAL A 95 0.23 -4.59 14.80
CA VAL A 95 1.61 -5.06 15.02
C VAL A 95 2.14 -5.78 13.79
N ASP A 96 1.35 -6.66 13.19
CA ASP A 96 1.71 -7.33 11.93
C ASP A 96 1.93 -6.35 10.77
N LEU A 97 1.20 -5.22 10.75
CA LEU A 97 1.44 -4.16 9.76
C LEU A 97 2.78 -3.46 10.01
N LEU A 98 3.12 -3.21 11.28
CA LEU A 98 4.42 -2.66 11.67
C LEU A 98 5.55 -3.59 11.22
N GLU A 99 5.46 -4.88 11.54
CA GLU A 99 6.46 -5.85 11.11
C GLU A 99 6.52 -5.97 9.58
N PHE A 100 5.36 -6.04 8.91
CA PHE A 100 5.32 -6.11 7.45
C PHE A 100 6.05 -4.93 6.81
N ARG A 101 5.85 -3.71 7.34
CA ARG A 101 6.57 -2.50 6.90
C ARG A 101 8.08 -2.68 7.04
N ASP A 102 8.56 -3.14 8.19
CA ASP A 102 10.00 -3.31 8.43
C ASP A 102 10.63 -4.24 7.39
N HIS A 103 9.99 -5.39 7.11
CA HIS A 103 10.46 -6.35 6.12
C HIS A 103 10.40 -5.80 4.69
N VAL A 104 9.39 -4.99 4.36
CA VAL A 104 9.32 -4.30 3.06
C VAL A 104 10.51 -3.36 2.91
N TYR A 105 10.85 -2.56 3.93
CA TYR A 105 12.00 -1.67 3.84
C TYR A 105 13.32 -2.38 3.69
N GLU A 106 13.55 -3.43 4.49
CA GLU A 106 14.76 -4.23 4.35
C GLU A 106 14.91 -4.76 2.92
N LEU A 107 13.82 -5.26 2.34
CA LEU A 107 13.82 -5.78 0.98
C LEU A 107 14.04 -4.68 -0.07
N LEU A 108 13.35 -3.54 0.03
CA LEU A 108 13.51 -2.43 -0.92
C LEU A 108 14.94 -1.87 -0.88
N ASN A 109 15.53 -1.72 0.32
CA ASN A 109 16.92 -1.30 0.47
C ASN A 109 17.89 -2.32 -0.14
N THR A 110 17.63 -3.62 0.01
CA THR A 110 18.45 -4.67 -0.60
C THR A 110 18.38 -4.64 -2.13
N ILE A 111 17.18 -4.40 -2.69
CA ILE A 111 16.96 -4.28 -4.14
C ILE A 111 17.73 -3.08 -4.70
N ASP A 112 17.68 -1.94 -4.03
CA ASP A 112 18.41 -0.74 -4.44
C ASP A 112 19.92 -0.94 -4.37
N ALA A 113 20.42 -1.55 -3.28
CA ALA A 113 21.84 -1.84 -3.10
C ALA A 113 22.37 -2.84 -4.14
N SER A 114 21.51 -3.71 -4.66
CA SER A 114 21.84 -4.71 -5.69
C SER A 114 21.73 -4.16 -7.12
N ASP A 115 21.33 -2.89 -7.29
CA ASP A 115 21.01 -2.23 -8.57
C ASP A 115 20.20 -3.12 -9.53
N CYS A 116 19.13 -3.73 -9.01
CA CYS A 116 18.36 -4.72 -9.76
C CYS A 116 17.77 -4.13 -11.06
N PHE A 117 17.91 -4.88 -12.15
CA PHE A 117 17.28 -4.56 -13.43
C PHE A 117 15.79 -4.92 -13.42
N PHE A 118 14.94 -4.02 -13.94
CA PHE A 118 13.49 -4.22 -14.02
C PHE A 118 12.99 -4.00 -15.45
N ASP A 119 12.52 -5.07 -16.09
CA ASP A 119 11.77 -5.01 -17.34
C ASP A 119 10.69 -6.09 -17.36
N ILE A 120 9.43 -5.67 -17.40
CA ILE A 120 8.27 -6.55 -17.42
C ILE A 120 8.25 -7.53 -18.62
N ASN A 121 8.99 -7.25 -19.69
CA ASN A 121 9.10 -8.13 -20.86
C ASN A 121 10.22 -9.17 -20.71
N VAL A 122 11.17 -8.96 -19.80
CA VAL A 122 12.32 -9.84 -19.60
C VAL A 122 12.16 -10.63 -18.31
N ASN A 123 12.03 -9.95 -17.17
CA ASN A 123 11.91 -10.58 -15.85
C ASN A 123 10.52 -10.30 -15.27
N TYR A 124 9.51 -10.88 -15.91
CA TYR A 124 8.10 -10.65 -15.62
C TYR A 124 7.75 -10.82 -14.13
N ASP A 125 8.05 -11.98 -13.55
CA ASP A 125 7.66 -12.31 -12.18
C ASP A 125 8.34 -11.40 -11.15
N PHE A 126 9.60 -11.07 -11.38
CA PHE A 126 10.37 -10.18 -10.52
C PHE A 126 9.83 -8.74 -10.58
N THR A 127 9.68 -8.18 -11.78
CA THR A 127 9.13 -6.83 -11.98
C THR A 127 7.69 -6.73 -11.48
N LYS A 128 6.86 -7.74 -11.76
CA LYS A 128 5.48 -7.81 -11.26
C LYS A 128 5.46 -7.89 -9.73
N GLY A 129 6.23 -8.79 -9.13
CA GLY A 129 6.28 -8.99 -7.68
C GLY A 129 6.70 -7.73 -6.94
N TYR A 130 7.70 -7.02 -7.46
CA TYR A 130 8.15 -5.73 -6.94
C TYR A 130 7.04 -4.67 -6.98
N LEU A 131 6.39 -4.49 -8.13
CA LEU A 131 5.33 -3.50 -8.28
C LEU A 131 4.06 -3.84 -7.48
N ASP A 132 3.70 -5.12 -7.39
CA ASP A 132 2.60 -5.58 -6.54
C ASP A 132 2.90 -5.32 -5.06
N LEU A 133 4.14 -5.52 -4.61
CA LEU A 133 4.53 -5.26 -3.23
C LEU A 133 4.39 -3.78 -2.89
N ILE A 134 4.93 -2.90 -3.74
CA ILE A 134 4.82 -1.44 -3.57
C ILE A 134 3.36 -1.01 -3.52
N VAL A 135 2.54 -1.51 -4.45
CA VAL A 135 1.13 -1.12 -4.49
C VAL A 135 0.37 -1.65 -3.28
N THR A 136 0.69 -2.84 -2.80
CA THR A 136 0.11 -3.40 -1.58
C THR A 136 0.51 -2.56 -0.36
N TYR A 137 1.79 -2.21 -0.23
CA TYR A 137 2.30 -1.35 0.83
C TYR A 137 1.64 0.04 0.84
N VAL A 138 1.61 0.74 -0.30
CA VAL A 138 0.94 2.03 -0.44
C VAL A 138 -0.55 1.90 -0.10
N SER A 139 -1.19 0.80 -0.50
CA SER A 139 -2.61 0.56 -0.18
C SER A 139 -2.85 0.36 1.31
N LEU A 140 -1.95 -0.35 2.01
CA LEU A 140 -1.98 -0.54 3.46
C LEU A 140 -1.83 0.78 4.20
N VAL A 141 -0.82 1.59 3.85
CA VAL A 141 -0.59 2.91 4.45
C VAL A 141 -1.80 3.83 4.27
N LEU A 142 -2.36 3.89 3.05
CA LEU A 142 -3.57 4.68 2.78
C LEU A 142 -4.81 4.14 3.51
N LEU A 143 -4.92 2.82 3.68
CA LEU A 143 -6.03 2.22 4.39
C LEU A 143 -5.94 2.48 5.89
N LEU A 144 -4.74 2.37 6.47
CA LEU A 144 -4.45 2.72 7.87
C LEU A 144 -4.83 4.18 8.15
N ALA A 145 -4.39 5.11 7.31
CA ALA A 145 -4.70 6.53 7.46
C ALA A 145 -6.22 6.83 7.40
N ARG A 146 -6.99 5.98 6.69
CA ARG A 146 -8.45 6.08 6.62
C ARG A 146 -9.18 5.31 7.73
N THR A 147 -8.46 4.65 8.64
CA THR A 147 -9.04 4.06 9.85
C THR A 147 -8.95 5.09 10.95
N GLU A 148 -10.05 5.81 11.19
CA GLU A 148 -10.12 6.96 12.11
C GLU A 148 -9.88 6.56 13.56
N GLU A 149 -10.41 5.41 13.97
CA GLU A 149 -10.32 4.90 15.35
C GLU A 149 -9.02 4.15 15.66
N ARG A 150 -8.04 4.15 14.74
CA ARG A 150 -6.76 3.42 14.92
C ARG A 150 -6.08 3.76 16.25
N ARG A 151 -6.07 5.04 16.64
CA ARG A 151 -5.44 5.52 17.88
C ARG A 151 -6.18 5.00 19.12
N VAL A 152 -7.51 4.95 19.06
CA VAL A 152 -8.35 4.51 20.17
C VAL A 152 -8.24 3.00 20.35
N LEU A 153 -8.29 2.22 19.27
CA LEU A 153 -8.09 0.76 19.30
C LEU A 153 -6.75 0.39 19.93
N ILE A 154 -5.67 1.03 19.46
CA ILE A 154 -4.31 0.77 19.95
C ILE A 154 -4.18 1.24 21.40
N GLY A 155 -4.67 2.44 21.72
CA GLY A 155 -4.57 3.01 23.06
C GLY A 155 -5.38 2.28 24.11
N LEU A 156 -6.63 1.87 23.82
CA LEU A 156 -7.46 1.12 24.75
C LEU A 156 -6.85 -0.24 25.08
N TYR A 157 -6.39 -0.96 24.06
CA TYR A 157 -5.71 -2.23 24.27
C TYR A 157 -4.43 -2.05 25.11
N HIS A 158 -3.62 -1.06 24.77
CA HIS A 158 -2.38 -0.77 25.48
C HIS A 158 -2.63 -0.45 26.97
N CYS A 159 -3.58 0.44 27.29
CA CYS A 159 -3.92 0.76 28.67
C CYS A 159 -4.47 -0.47 29.42
N ALA A 160 -5.34 -1.26 28.78
CA ALA A 160 -5.85 -2.49 29.39
C ALA A 160 -4.73 -3.51 29.66
N HIS A 161 -3.80 -3.69 28.71
CA HIS A 161 -2.63 -4.54 28.87
C HIS A 161 -1.75 -4.07 30.04
N GLU A 162 -1.43 -2.79 30.11
CA GLU A 162 -0.58 -2.24 31.17
C GLU A 162 -1.21 -2.38 32.58
N MET A 163 -2.53 -2.26 32.67
CA MET A 163 -3.29 -2.48 33.91
C MET A 163 -3.35 -3.96 34.33
N ILE A 164 -3.32 -4.90 33.37
CA ILE A 164 -3.34 -6.34 33.67
C ILE A 164 -1.95 -6.85 34.04
N HIS A 165 -0.95 -6.49 33.24
CA HIS A 165 0.38 -7.11 33.29
C HIS A 165 1.39 -6.35 34.13
N GLY A 166 1.09 -5.11 34.53
CA GLY A 166 2.07 -4.32 35.27
C GLY A 166 3.20 -3.78 34.38
N THR A 167 3.13 -3.95 33.05
CA THR A 167 4.13 -3.46 32.09
C THR A 167 3.51 -2.97 30.79
N SER A 168 4.18 -2.01 30.15
CA SER A 168 3.85 -1.52 28.80
C SER A 168 4.00 -2.64 27.76
N GLU A 169 3.13 -2.67 26.75
CA GLU A 169 3.25 -3.61 25.64
C GLU A 169 4.50 -3.25 24.79
N PRO A 170 5.37 -4.22 24.45
CA PRO A 170 6.69 -3.94 23.87
C PRO A 170 6.66 -3.25 22.51
N ASN A 171 5.64 -3.50 21.69
CA ASN A 171 5.50 -2.91 20.35
C ASN A 171 4.79 -1.56 20.34
N PHE A 172 4.15 -1.16 21.45
CA PHE A 172 3.30 0.03 21.50
C PHE A 172 4.04 1.29 21.04
N ALA A 173 5.25 1.54 21.54
CA ALA A 173 5.99 2.76 21.20
C ALA A 173 6.27 2.87 19.69
N ARG A 174 6.75 1.78 19.07
CA ARG A 174 7.04 1.72 17.64
C ARG A 174 5.77 1.81 16.80
N LEU A 175 4.72 1.11 17.22
CA LEU A 175 3.44 1.12 16.54
C LEU A 175 2.77 2.51 16.59
N ALA A 176 2.81 3.16 17.75
CA ALA A 176 2.23 4.47 17.94
C ALA A 176 2.96 5.53 17.12
N GLN A 177 4.29 5.47 17.08
CA GLN A 177 5.11 6.32 16.22
C GLN A 177 4.76 6.11 14.73
N MET A 178 4.63 4.86 14.27
CA MET A 178 4.23 4.56 12.90
C MET A 178 2.85 5.16 12.56
N VAL A 179 1.89 5.07 13.49
CA VAL A 179 0.54 5.61 13.31
C VAL A 179 0.55 7.14 13.15
N LEU A 180 1.42 7.85 13.88
CA LEU A 180 1.59 9.30 13.75
C LEU A 180 2.26 9.68 12.43
N GLU A 181 3.30 8.96 12.02
CA GLU A 181 3.99 9.19 10.74
C GLU A 181 3.04 9.11 9.54
N TYR A 182 2.01 8.25 9.61
CA TYR A 182 1.02 8.07 8.56
C TYR A 182 -0.24 8.93 8.71
N ASP A 183 -0.26 9.95 9.56
CA ASP A 183 -1.34 10.94 9.54
C ASP A 183 -1.37 11.71 8.21
N HIS A 184 -0.22 11.89 7.56
CA HIS A 184 -0.08 12.53 6.25
C HIS A 184 0.53 11.52 5.26
N PRO A 185 -0.20 10.45 4.91
CA PRO A 185 0.36 9.25 4.32
C PRO A 185 1.06 9.50 2.98
N LEU A 186 0.54 10.41 2.14
CA LEU A 186 1.15 10.71 0.84
C LEU A 186 2.48 11.46 0.97
N LYS A 187 2.59 12.36 1.95
CA LYS A 187 3.85 13.07 2.22
C LYS A 187 4.90 12.09 2.72
N LYS A 188 4.54 11.28 3.72
CA LYS A 188 5.43 10.27 4.28
C LYS A 188 5.88 9.24 3.24
N LEU A 189 4.95 8.74 2.40
CA LEU A 189 5.30 7.84 1.31
C LEU A 189 6.27 8.47 0.29
N ALA A 190 6.13 9.77 -0.02
CA ALA A 190 7.05 10.43 -0.94
C ALA A 190 8.48 10.52 -0.37
N GLU A 191 8.61 10.75 0.93
CA GLU A 191 9.90 10.74 1.64
C GLU A 191 10.49 9.31 1.69
N GLU A 192 9.67 8.31 2.05
CA GLU A 192 10.08 6.91 2.15
C GLU A 192 10.53 6.32 0.81
N PHE A 193 9.87 6.68 -0.30
CA PHE A 193 10.23 6.20 -1.64
C PHE A 193 11.30 7.06 -2.33
N GLY A 194 11.82 8.10 -1.68
CA GLY A 194 12.94 8.91 -2.16
C GLY A 194 14.10 8.08 -2.71
N PRO A 195 14.76 7.23 -1.89
CA PRO A 195 15.88 6.40 -2.34
C PRO A 195 15.50 5.39 -3.45
N HIS A 196 14.28 4.88 -3.41
CA HIS A 196 13.78 3.84 -4.34
C HIS A 196 13.37 4.38 -5.72
N THR A 197 13.47 5.70 -5.96
CA THR A 197 12.91 6.35 -7.17
C THR A 197 13.45 5.75 -8.47
N LYS A 198 14.75 5.39 -8.53
CA LYS A 198 15.38 4.80 -9.73
C LYS A 198 14.73 3.46 -10.09
N ALA A 199 14.67 2.53 -9.12
CA ALA A 199 14.09 1.20 -9.29
C ALA A 199 12.61 1.26 -9.67
N VAL A 200 11.82 2.06 -8.95
CA VAL A 200 10.38 2.26 -9.23
C VAL A 200 10.15 2.84 -10.63
N THR A 201 10.92 3.87 -11.00
CA THR A 201 10.77 4.51 -12.32
C THR A 201 11.11 3.56 -13.45
N SER A 202 12.21 2.80 -13.32
CA SER A 202 12.61 1.78 -14.29
C SER A 202 11.52 0.71 -14.49
N ALA A 203 11.03 0.14 -13.39
CA ALA A 203 9.97 -0.86 -13.41
C ALA A 203 8.68 -0.32 -14.05
N LEU A 204 8.28 0.92 -13.75
CA LEU A 204 7.10 1.56 -14.34
C LEU A 204 7.28 1.93 -15.82
N ALA A 205 8.48 2.35 -16.22
CA ALA A 205 8.81 2.70 -17.60
C ALA A 205 8.70 1.48 -18.52
N SER A 206 9.12 0.29 -18.05
CA SER A 206 8.97 -0.97 -18.80
C SER A 206 7.50 -1.30 -19.14
N LEU A 207 6.56 -0.82 -18.33
CA LEU A 207 5.12 -0.98 -18.59
C LEU A 207 4.59 -0.02 -19.65
N HIS A 208 5.36 0.97 -20.11
CA HIS A 208 4.89 2.05 -20.98
C HIS A 208 4.18 1.48 -22.22
N PHE A 209 4.95 0.76 -23.02
CA PHE A 209 4.53 0.20 -24.30
C PHE A 209 3.38 -0.81 -24.13
N LEU A 210 3.53 -1.75 -23.20
CA LEU A 210 2.50 -2.76 -22.95
C LEU A 210 1.18 -2.15 -22.55
N PHE A 211 1.16 -1.13 -21.69
CA PHE A 211 -0.08 -0.49 -21.29
C PHE A 211 -0.71 0.31 -22.43
N ALA A 212 0.08 1.02 -23.23
CA ALA A 212 -0.44 1.82 -24.36
C ALA A 212 -1.11 0.93 -25.41
N ARG A 213 -0.43 -0.15 -25.83
CA ARG A 213 -0.98 -1.13 -26.79
C ARG A 213 -2.26 -1.78 -26.29
N ARG A 214 -2.32 -2.01 -24.99
CA ARG A 214 -3.42 -2.71 -24.35
C ARG A 214 -4.60 -1.76 -24.08
N ASN A 215 -4.34 -0.54 -23.65
CA ASN A 215 -5.38 0.43 -23.31
C ASN A 215 -5.99 1.14 -24.54
N GLN A 216 -6.46 0.36 -25.51
CA GLN A 216 -7.13 0.82 -26.73
C GLN A 216 -8.65 0.91 -26.56
N GLY A 217 -9.29 1.72 -27.42
CA GLY A 217 -10.74 1.89 -27.45
C GLY A 217 -11.47 0.73 -28.13
N ALA A 218 -12.77 0.61 -27.89
CA ALA A 218 -13.58 -0.48 -28.44
C ALA A 218 -13.61 -0.49 -29.99
N GLU A 219 -13.58 0.69 -30.63
CA GLU A 219 -13.47 0.80 -32.10
C GLU A 219 -12.16 0.22 -32.61
N GLN A 220 -11.05 0.51 -31.94
CA GLN A 220 -9.73 -0.02 -32.31
C GLN A 220 -9.64 -1.54 -32.13
N TRP A 221 -10.31 -2.09 -31.11
CA TRP A 221 -10.42 -3.53 -30.93
C TRP A 221 -11.24 -4.19 -32.03
N ARG A 222 -12.33 -3.56 -32.46
CA ARG A 222 -13.15 -4.02 -33.58
C ARG A 222 -12.37 -3.98 -34.90
N SER A 223 -11.69 -2.87 -35.19
CA SER A 223 -10.87 -2.74 -36.40
C SER A 223 -9.72 -3.75 -36.43
N ALA A 224 -9.12 -4.06 -35.27
CA ALA A 224 -8.07 -5.06 -35.16
C ALA A 224 -8.59 -6.52 -35.12
N GLN A 225 -9.93 -6.72 -35.18
CA GLN A 225 -10.58 -8.02 -34.97
C GLN A 225 -10.01 -8.78 -33.76
N LEU A 226 -9.80 -8.06 -32.65
CA LEU A 226 -9.13 -8.58 -31.46
C LEU A 226 -9.86 -9.83 -30.96
N LEU A 227 -9.12 -10.94 -30.76
CA LEU A 227 -9.63 -12.27 -30.37
C LEU A 227 -10.46 -13.01 -31.44
N SER A 228 -10.53 -12.51 -32.68
CA SER A 228 -11.16 -13.25 -33.77
C SER A 228 -10.32 -14.45 -34.20
N LEU A 229 -10.88 -15.65 -34.07
CA LEU A 229 -10.27 -16.90 -34.58
C LEU A 229 -10.53 -17.12 -36.07
N LEU A 230 -11.57 -16.46 -36.60
CA LEU A 230 -12.03 -16.60 -37.99
C LEU A 230 -11.55 -15.45 -38.88
N GLY A 231 -10.92 -14.42 -38.32
CA GLY A 231 -10.46 -13.24 -39.06
C GLY A 231 -9.42 -13.59 -40.13
N THR A 232 -8.60 -14.61 -39.89
CA THR A 232 -7.60 -15.14 -40.83
C THR A 232 -7.64 -16.67 -40.85
N ALA A 233 -8.47 -17.23 -41.72
CA ALA A 233 -8.63 -18.70 -41.87
C ALA A 233 -7.30 -19.44 -42.11
N GLY A 234 -6.33 -18.80 -42.78
CA GLY A 234 -5.01 -19.37 -43.06
C GLY A 234 -4.10 -19.57 -41.85
N THR A 235 -4.38 -18.95 -40.70
CA THR A 235 -3.57 -19.05 -39.48
C THR A 235 -4.26 -19.86 -38.37
N MET A 236 -5.39 -20.51 -38.64
CA MET A 236 -6.18 -21.22 -37.62
C MET A 236 -5.44 -22.37 -36.94
N LEU A 237 -4.54 -23.03 -37.68
CA LEU A 237 -3.72 -24.13 -37.16
C LEU A 237 -2.44 -23.62 -36.47
N SER A 238 -2.11 -22.33 -36.61
CA SER A 238 -0.92 -21.72 -36.00
C SER A 238 -1.20 -21.34 -34.55
N PRO A 239 -0.31 -21.67 -33.60
CA PRO A 239 -0.48 -21.25 -32.22
C PRO A 239 -0.40 -19.71 -32.13
N ALA A 240 -1.37 -19.11 -31.45
CA ALA A 240 -1.31 -17.69 -31.12
C ALA A 240 -0.22 -17.46 -30.06
N SER A 241 0.98 -17.10 -30.50
CA SER A 241 2.11 -16.78 -29.63
C SER A 241 2.29 -15.27 -29.48
N SER A 242 2.76 -14.88 -28.30
CA SER A 242 3.29 -13.55 -28.05
C SER A 242 4.33 -13.67 -26.97
N ASP A 243 5.43 -12.95 -27.14
CA ASP A 243 6.52 -12.95 -26.17
C ASP A 243 6.14 -12.28 -24.82
N THR A 244 4.91 -11.78 -24.67
CA THR A 244 4.44 -11.01 -23.49
C THR A 244 3.05 -11.44 -22.97
N LEU A 245 2.99 -12.59 -22.29
CA LEU A 245 1.73 -13.24 -21.84
C LEU A 245 1.04 -12.64 -20.59
N ALA A 246 1.55 -11.56 -20.00
CA ALA A 246 1.11 -11.03 -18.69
C ALA A 246 -0.35 -10.52 -18.58
N SER A 247 -0.98 -10.47 -17.39
CA SER A 247 -2.39 -10.04 -17.20
C SER A 247 -2.63 -8.53 -16.93
N TRP A 248 -3.83 -8.00 -17.24
CA TRP A 248 -4.13 -6.56 -17.36
C TRP A 248 -4.58 -5.84 -16.08
N ARG A 249 -5.25 -6.53 -15.14
CA ARG A 249 -5.94 -5.90 -13.99
C ARG A 249 -5.01 -5.34 -12.91
N ALA A 250 -3.75 -5.77 -12.86
CA ALA A 250 -2.74 -5.22 -11.93
C ALA A 250 -2.23 -3.83 -12.38
N ARG A 251 -2.16 -3.59 -13.70
CA ARG A 251 -1.41 -2.47 -14.28
C ARG A 251 -2.01 -1.06 -14.09
N ARG A 252 -3.34 -0.91 -14.05
CA ARG A 252 -3.97 0.40 -13.79
C ARG A 252 -3.74 0.87 -12.34
N ARG A 253 -3.67 -0.05 -11.38
CA ARG A 253 -3.38 0.27 -9.97
C ARG A 253 -1.92 0.70 -9.78
N TRP A 254 -1.00 0.07 -10.50
CA TRP A 254 0.42 0.39 -10.44
C TRP A 254 0.72 1.82 -10.88
N ARG A 255 0.23 2.27 -12.05
CA ARG A 255 0.47 3.65 -12.50
C ARG A 255 -0.17 4.70 -11.61
N ALA A 256 -1.44 4.52 -11.21
CA ALA A 256 -2.16 5.55 -10.48
C ALA A 256 -1.65 5.75 -9.05
N ARG A 257 -1.06 4.72 -8.42
CA ARG A 257 -0.56 4.76 -7.04
C ARG A 257 0.95 5.00 -6.98
N ALA A 258 1.74 4.38 -7.85
CA ALA A 258 3.19 4.60 -7.89
C ALA A 258 3.57 5.97 -8.49
N ALA A 259 2.82 6.50 -9.47
CA ALA A 259 3.02 7.87 -9.96
C ALA A 259 2.51 8.96 -8.97
N ARG A 260 1.91 8.56 -7.85
CA ARG A 260 1.57 9.45 -6.72
C ARG A 260 2.58 9.35 -5.58
N SER A 261 3.27 8.23 -5.41
CA SER A 261 4.36 8.08 -4.44
C SER A 261 5.66 8.73 -4.93
N CYS A 262 5.99 8.59 -6.22
CA CYS A 262 7.14 9.28 -6.82
C CYS A 262 6.69 10.63 -7.40
N GLY A 263 6.58 11.67 -6.56
CA GLY A 263 6.18 13.03 -6.96
C GLY A 263 7.04 13.69 -8.06
N ALA A 264 8.18 13.10 -8.43
CA ALA A 264 9.15 13.66 -9.37
C ALA A 264 8.88 13.35 -10.86
N GLY A 265 8.04 12.36 -11.18
CA GLY A 265 7.87 11.89 -12.56
C GLY A 265 6.96 12.73 -13.47
N ARG A 266 6.24 13.72 -12.92
CA ARG A 266 5.27 14.53 -13.71
C ARG A 266 5.91 15.68 -14.49
N CYS A 267 7.15 16.07 -14.19
CA CYS A 267 7.77 17.27 -14.77
C CYS A 267 8.78 17.01 -15.90
N ARG A 268 9.01 15.75 -16.32
CA ARG A 268 9.98 15.43 -17.38
C ARG A 268 9.52 14.30 -18.32
N ALA A 269 8.27 14.34 -18.76
CA ALA A 269 7.91 13.65 -20.01
C ALA A 269 8.08 14.65 -21.15
N PRO A 270 8.95 14.40 -22.15
CA PRO A 270 8.97 15.24 -23.35
C PRO A 270 7.61 15.09 -24.04
N CYS A 271 6.92 16.21 -24.27
CA CYS A 271 5.71 16.26 -25.08
C CYS A 271 6.02 15.70 -26.47
N ALA A 272 5.64 14.44 -26.72
CA ALA A 272 5.56 13.89 -28.05
C ALA A 272 4.22 14.31 -28.68
N SER A 273 4.11 15.60 -29.01
CA SER A 273 3.00 16.14 -29.78
C SER A 273 3.54 17.19 -30.77
N PRO A 274 3.25 17.11 -32.07
CA PRO A 274 3.82 18.01 -33.09
C PRO A 274 3.40 19.48 -32.95
N CYS A 275 2.52 19.83 -32.01
CA CYS A 275 1.99 21.19 -31.86
C CYS A 275 2.91 22.17 -31.11
N CYS A 276 4.08 21.77 -30.61
CA CYS A 276 4.96 22.66 -29.83
C CYS A 276 5.93 23.51 -30.68
N ALA A 277 5.78 23.56 -32.01
CA ALA A 277 6.70 24.28 -32.90
C ALA A 277 6.43 25.80 -33.02
N THR A 278 5.42 26.36 -32.34
CA THR A 278 5.13 27.80 -32.43
C THR A 278 5.05 28.45 -31.05
N ARG A 279 5.85 29.51 -30.92
CA ARG A 279 6.09 30.31 -29.71
C ARG A 279 4.81 30.88 -29.08
N ALA A 280 4.89 31.03 -27.75
CA ALA A 280 4.09 31.87 -26.85
C ALA A 280 2.69 31.36 -26.43
N CYS A 281 2.58 30.91 -25.17
CA CYS A 281 1.52 31.33 -24.25
C CYS A 281 1.85 30.94 -22.78
N PRO A 282 1.41 31.74 -21.77
CA PRO A 282 1.84 31.62 -20.39
C PRO A 282 0.99 30.61 -19.59
N CYS A 283 1.65 29.95 -18.64
CA CYS A 283 1.04 29.04 -17.67
C CYS A 283 0.06 29.78 -16.75
N THR A 284 -1.25 29.52 -16.83
CA THR A 284 -2.23 29.65 -15.72
C THR A 284 -3.61 29.14 -16.16
N ALA A 285 -3.90 27.84 -16.01
CA ALA A 285 -5.27 27.31 -16.01
C ALA A 285 -5.32 25.91 -15.32
N PRO A 286 -6.41 25.59 -14.57
CA PRO A 286 -6.48 24.42 -13.68
C PRO A 286 -6.77 23.10 -14.43
N PRO A 287 -6.54 21.93 -13.79
CA PRO A 287 -6.50 20.64 -14.47
C PRO A 287 -7.92 20.05 -14.61
N ARG A 288 -8.63 20.39 -15.69
CA ARG A 288 -9.90 19.70 -16.02
C ARG A 288 -10.11 19.28 -17.48
N SER A 289 -9.21 19.59 -18.41
CA SER A 289 -9.49 19.35 -19.84
C SER A 289 -8.68 18.26 -20.55
N CYS A 290 -7.73 17.56 -19.89
CA CYS A 290 -6.91 16.56 -20.60
C CYS A 290 -7.48 15.12 -20.61
N TRP A 291 -8.77 14.92 -20.38
CA TRP A 291 -9.36 13.57 -20.43
C TRP A 291 -10.71 13.57 -21.17
N ALA A 292 -10.62 13.20 -22.45
CA ALA A 292 -11.61 12.55 -23.33
C ALA A 292 -11.87 13.32 -24.65
N PRO A 293 -12.15 12.62 -25.76
CA PRO A 293 -11.58 11.37 -26.28
C PRO A 293 -10.30 11.60 -27.10
#